data_AF-A0A920S5J3-F1
#
_entry.id   AF-A0A920S5J3-F1
#
_cell.length_a   1.000
_cell.length_b   1.000
_cell.length_c   1.000
_cell.angle_alpha   90.00
_cell.angle_beta   90.00
_cell.angle_gamma   90.00
#
_symmetry.space_group_name_H-M   'P 1'
#
loop_
_entity.id
_entity.type
_entity.pdbx_description
1 polymer ?
#
loop_
_entity_poly.entity_id
_entity_poly.type
_entity_poly.pdbx_seq_one_letter_code
_entity_poly.pdbx_strand_id
1 'polypeptide(L)'
;MRPGHSGDNRLGPTVLELGTEEQKQWLVPPTVRGDMNWCQGYSEPGSGSDLASLSTKAVVDGDDFVINGQKIWTSGAQHADMIFCLVRTEPDAPNIKASVIWSFRWIHRESMSDRW
;
A
#
# COMPACT_ATOMS: atom_id res chain seq x y z
N MET A 1 -19.48 -5.31 14.30
CA MET A 1 -18.53 -4.38 13.66
C MET A 1 -17.28 -5.18 13.30
N ARG A 2 -16.96 -5.39 12.02
CA ARG A 2 -15.74 -6.11 11.63
C ARG A 2 -14.54 -5.13 11.77
N PRO A 3 -13.51 -5.46 12.58
CA PRO A 3 -12.31 -4.63 12.68
C PRO A 3 -11.56 -4.68 11.34
N GLY A 4 -11.32 -3.54 10.67
CA GLY A 4 -10.58 -3.52 9.40
C GLY A 4 -11.03 -2.52 8.31
N HIS A 5 -12.03 -1.66 8.55
CA HIS A 5 -12.48 -0.62 7.61
C HIS A 5 -11.49 0.55 7.47
N SER A 6 -10.27 0.30 6.97
CA SER A 6 -9.33 1.38 6.62
C SER A 6 -9.20 1.58 5.11
N GLY A 7 -9.45 0.53 4.31
CA GLY A 7 -9.37 0.61 2.84
C GLY A 7 -10.59 1.26 2.18
N ASP A 8 -11.78 1.08 2.76
CA ASP A 8 -13.04 1.62 2.25
C ASP A 8 -13.05 3.14 2.14
N ASN A 9 -12.56 3.85 3.16
CA ASN A 9 -12.67 5.32 3.23
C ASN A 9 -11.55 6.10 2.53
N ARG A 10 -10.39 5.49 2.26
CA ARG A 10 -9.24 6.19 1.66
C ARG A 10 -8.79 5.59 0.34
N LEU A 11 -8.66 4.26 0.27
CA LEU A 11 -8.20 3.61 -0.94
C LEU A 11 -9.27 3.67 -2.03
N GLY A 12 -10.51 3.30 -1.71
CA GLY A 12 -11.63 3.26 -2.68
C GLY A 12 -11.73 4.52 -3.54
N PRO A 13 -11.86 5.72 -2.96
CA PRO A 13 -11.88 6.98 -3.70
C PRO A 13 -10.62 7.22 -4.53
N THR A 14 -9.43 6.88 -4.02
CA THR A 14 -8.16 7.04 -4.76
C THR A 14 -8.09 6.14 -5.99
N VAL A 15 -8.54 4.88 -5.92
CA VAL A 15 -8.59 4.00 -7.11
C VAL A 15 -9.61 4.49 -8.12
N LEU A 16 -10.76 4.97 -7.66
CA LEU A 16 -11.81 5.49 -8.53
C LEU A 16 -11.33 6.71 -9.32
N GLU A 17 -10.53 7.58 -8.69
CA GLU A 17 -10.00 8.80 -9.31
C GLU A 17 -8.75 8.54 -10.18
N LEU A 18 -7.77 7.80 -9.66
CA LEU A 18 -6.42 7.69 -10.25
C LEU A 18 -6.11 6.31 -10.84
N GLY A 19 -6.91 5.29 -10.54
CA GLY A 19 -6.67 3.94 -11.00
C GLY A 19 -6.99 3.74 -12.48
N THR A 20 -6.35 2.74 -13.09
CA THR A 20 -6.75 2.25 -14.41
C THR A 20 -8.11 1.54 -14.32
N GLU A 21 -8.79 1.34 -15.46
CA GLU A 21 -10.05 0.59 -15.48
C GLU A 21 -9.87 -0.85 -14.98
N GLU A 22 -8.75 -1.48 -15.32
CA GLU A 22 -8.39 -2.81 -14.82
C GLU A 22 -8.23 -2.82 -13.29
N GLN A 23 -7.53 -1.83 -12.73
CA GLN A 23 -7.39 -1.68 -11.28
C GLN A 23 -8.74 -1.46 -10.61
N LYS A 24 -9.59 -0.59 -11.15
CA LYS A 24 -10.94 -0.35 -10.61
C LYS A 24 -11.76 -1.65 -10.58
N GLN A 25 -11.76 -2.41 -11.67
CA GLN A 25 -12.50 -3.68 -11.76
C GLN A 25 -11.99 -4.73 -10.78
N TRP A 26 -10.67 -4.83 -10.60
CA TRP A 26 -10.07 -5.81 -9.70
C TRP A 26 -10.27 -5.45 -8.22
N LEU A 27 -10.28 -4.17 -7.88
CA LEU A 27 -10.08 -3.72 -6.51
C LEU A 27 -11.35 -3.17 -5.86
N VAL A 28 -12.14 -2.40 -6.61
CA VAL A 28 -13.29 -1.71 -6.03
C VAL A 28 -14.39 -2.71 -5.64
N PRO A 29 -14.85 -3.64 -6.50
CA PRO A 29 -15.91 -4.57 -6.13
C PRO A 29 -15.62 -5.42 -4.89
N PRO A 30 -14.47 -6.13 -4.74
CA PRO A 30 -14.21 -6.92 -3.54
C PRO A 30 -13.97 -6.06 -2.29
N THR A 31 -13.38 -4.87 -2.43
CA THR A 31 -13.18 -3.95 -1.30
C THR A 31 -14.52 -3.45 -0.76
N VAL A 32 -15.44 -3.02 -1.62
CA VAL A 32 -16.76 -2.50 -1.21
C VAL A 32 -17.66 -3.60 -0.65
N ARG A 33 -17.54 -4.84 -1.16
CA ARG A 33 -18.25 -6.00 -0.61
C ARG A 33 -17.70 -6.48 0.74
N GLY A 34 -16.49 -6.05 1.11
CA GLY A 34 -15.78 -6.55 2.29
C GLY A 34 -15.19 -7.95 2.10
N ASP A 35 -15.00 -8.37 0.85
CA ASP A 35 -14.33 -9.62 0.47
C ASP A 35 -12.80 -9.48 0.56
N MET A 36 -12.29 -8.25 0.63
CA MET A 36 -10.86 -7.92 0.71
C MET A 36 -10.62 -6.87 1.80
N ASN A 37 -9.85 -7.24 2.81
CA ASN A 37 -9.51 -6.38 3.95
C ASN A 37 -8.19 -5.64 3.72
N TRP A 38 -8.14 -4.40 4.20
CA TRP A 38 -7.03 -3.50 3.96
C TRP A 38 -6.49 -2.91 5.27
N CYS A 39 -5.17 -2.74 5.32
CA CYS A 39 -4.51 -1.94 6.36
C CYS A 39 -3.72 -0.77 5.76
N GLN A 40 -3.46 0.24 6.58
CA GLN A 40 -2.69 1.43 6.20
C GLN A 40 -1.22 1.31 6.63
N GLY A 41 -0.30 1.39 5.66
CA GLY A 41 1.15 1.35 5.87
C GLY A 41 1.83 2.69 5.66
N TYR A 42 1.51 3.71 6.47
CA TYR A 42 2.09 5.04 6.29
C TYR A 42 3.36 5.22 7.12
N SER A 43 3.22 5.08 8.44
CA SER A 43 4.30 5.34 9.41
C SER A 43 5.50 4.42 9.20
N GLU A 44 6.69 4.99 9.38
CA GLU A 44 7.99 4.31 9.35
C GLU A 44 8.78 4.65 10.62
N PRO A 45 9.81 3.86 10.97
CA PRO A 45 10.79 4.30 11.95
C PRO A 45 11.39 5.65 11.52
N GLY A 46 11.16 6.70 12.32
CA GLY A 46 11.63 8.05 12.01
C GLY A 46 10.71 8.91 11.12
N SER A 47 9.59 8.39 10.62
CA SER A 47 8.61 9.16 9.85
C SER A 47 7.16 8.84 10.28
N GLY A 48 6.52 9.84 10.90
CA GLY A 48 5.15 9.75 11.41
C GLY A 48 4.25 10.81 10.78
N SER A 49 3.99 11.90 11.52
CA SER A 49 3.20 13.04 10.99
C SER A 49 3.88 13.72 9.80
N ASP A 50 5.21 13.73 9.77
CA ASP A 50 5.99 14.18 8.62
C ASP A 50 6.13 13.04 7.60
N LEU A 51 5.11 12.87 6.76
CA LEU A 51 5.15 11.88 5.69
C LEU A 51 6.21 12.24 4.64
N ALA A 52 6.65 13.51 4.54
CA ALA A 52 7.65 13.95 3.58
C ALA A 52 9.03 13.29 3.81
N SER A 53 9.31 12.83 5.03
CA SER A 53 10.56 12.15 5.39
C SER A 53 10.54 10.63 5.24
N LEU A 54 9.46 10.03 4.72
CA LEU A 54 9.41 8.58 4.53
C LEU A 54 10.54 8.11 3.60
N SER A 55 11.04 6.91 3.88
CA SER A 55 12.26 6.33 3.34
C SER A 55 12.02 5.03 2.56
N THR A 56 10.87 4.38 2.70
CA THR A 56 10.52 3.19 1.89
C THR A 56 10.54 3.56 0.42
N LYS A 57 11.26 2.78 -0.39
CA LYS A 57 11.49 3.06 -1.82
C LYS A 57 10.84 2.00 -2.69
N ALA A 58 10.38 2.41 -3.87
CA ALA A 58 9.99 1.52 -4.94
C ALA A 58 10.87 1.82 -6.16
N VAL A 59 11.50 0.78 -6.71
CA VAL A 59 12.35 0.86 -7.91
C VAL A 59 11.72 0.01 -9.00
N VAL A 60 11.64 0.54 -10.21
CA VAL A 60 11.14 -0.22 -11.38
C VAL A 60 12.10 -1.36 -11.69
N ASP A 61 11.58 -2.58 -11.85
CA ASP A 61 12.30 -3.76 -12.31
C ASP A 61 11.47 -4.47 -13.39
N GLY A 62 11.75 -4.16 -14.66
CA GLY A 62 10.94 -4.63 -15.78
C GLY A 62 9.55 -4.01 -15.79
N ASP A 63 8.52 -4.86 -15.68
CA ASP A 63 7.11 -4.44 -15.62
C ASP A 63 6.64 -4.22 -14.16
N ASP A 64 7.54 -4.45 -13.19
CA ASP A 64 7.22 -4.54 -11.77
C ASP A 64 7.86 -3.40 -10.96
N PHE A 65 7.49 -3.30 -9.68
CA PHE A 65 8.21 -2.50 -8.68
C PHE A 65 8.79 -3.36 -7.57
N VAL A 66 10.09 -3.21 -7.31
CA VAL A 66 10.74 -3.75 -6.11
C VAL A 66 10.65 -2.72 -4.98
N ILE A 67 9.94 -3.08 -3.91
CA ILE A 67 9.74 -2.21 -2.74
C ILE A 67 10.68 -2.64 -1.60
N ASN A 68 11.40 -1.67 -1.02
CA ASN A 68 12.28 -1.91 0.13
C ASN A 68 12.09 -0.82 1.20
N GLY A 69 11.80 -1.23 2.44
CA GLY A 69 11.62 -0.32 3.57
C GLY A 69 10.96 -1.00 4.76
N GLN A 70 10.54 -0.20 5.74
CA GLN A 70 9.89 -0.67 6.96
C GLN A 70 8.66 0.19 7.28
N LYS A 71 7.52 -0.46 7.53
CA LYS A 71 6.31 0.17 8.03
C LYS A 71 6.05 -0.26 9.47
N ILE A 72 5.59 0.68 10.30
CA ILE A 72 5.24 0.45 11.70
C ILE A 72 3.85 1.00 12.02
N TRP A 73 3.28 0.58 13.14
CA TRP A 73 1.94 1.01 13.58
C TRP A 73 0.82 0.74 12.56
N THR A 74 0.98 -0.32 11.77
CA THR A 74 0.01 -0.76 10.75
C THR A 74 -1.16 -1.49 11.41
N SER A 75 -2.13 -0.72 11.89
CA SER A 75 -3.33 -1.24 12.57
C SER A 75 -4.08 -2.26 11.70
N GLY A 76 -4.36 -3.44 12.27
CA GLY A 76 -5.10 -4.50 11.60
C GLY A 76 -4.31 -5.28 10.55
N ALA A 77 -2.99 -5.05 10.43
CA ALA A 77 -2.13 -5.76 9.48
C ALA A 77 -2.28 -7.29 9.55
N GLN A 78 -2.43 -7.84 10.75
CA GLN A 78 -2.58 -9.28 10.97
C GLN A 78 -3.91 -9.86 10.44
N HIS A 79 -4.85 -9.02 10.03
CA HIS A 79 -6.15 -9.40 9.48
C HIS A 79 -6.35 -8.91 8.04
N ALA A 80 -5.39 -8.18 7.48
CA ALA A 80 -5.51 -7.58 6.18
C ALA A 80 -5.04 -8.54 5.08
N ASP A 81 -5.80 -8.57 3.99
CA ASP A 81 -5.38 -9.24 2.76
C ASP A 81 -4.36 -8.40 2.01
N MET A 82 -4.45 -7.08 2.16
CA MET A 82 -3.69 -6.09 1.41
C MET A 82 -3.29 -4.88 2.26
N ILE A 83 -2.22 -4.21 1.87
CA ILE A 83 -1.76 -2.95 2.47
C ILE A 83 -1.80 -1.84 1.42
N PHE A 84 -2.30 -0.66 1.79
CA PHE A 84 -2.06 0.56 1.02
C PHE A 84 -0.99 1.39 1.74
N CYS A 85 0.09 1.70 1.03
CA CYS A 85 1.25 2.36 1.62
C CYS A 85 1.78 3.47 0.72
N LEU A 86 2.57 4.35 1.32
CA LEU A 86 3.28 5.40 0.60
C LEU A 86 4.74 4.99 0.47
N VAL A 87 5.27 5.15 -0.74
CA VAL A 87 6.67 4.82 -1.08
C VAL A 87 7.26 5.94 -1.93
N ARG A 88 8.58 6.10 -1.87
CA ARG A 88 9.36 6.98 -2.74
C ARG A 88 9.74 6.24 -4.03
N THR A 89 9.22 6.73 -5.16
CA THR A 89 9.64 6.32 -6.50
C THR A 89 10.77 7.20 -7.05
N GLU A 90 10.89 8.43 -6.54
CA GLU A 90 11.93 9.40 -6.89
C GLU A 90 12.63 9.85 -5.59
N PRO A 91 13.73 9.19 -5.16
CA PRO A 91 14.35 9.46 -3.85
C PRO A 91 14.91 10.88 -3.75
N ASP A 92 15.37 11.45 -4.86
CA ASP A 92 15.98 12.78 -4.91
C ASP A 92 14.95 13.90 -5.19
N ALA A 93 13.68 13.56 -5.37
CA ALA A 93 12.64 14.56 -5.62
C ALA A 93 12.33 15.35 -4.34
N PRO A 94 12.21 16.70 -4.43
CA PRO A 94 11.91 17.56 -3.30
C PRO A 94 10.48 17.39 -2.78
N ASN A 95 9.57 16.95 -3.66
CA ASN A 95 8.18 16.66 -3.31
C ASN A 95 7.95 15.15 -3.36
N ILE A 96 7.22 14.64 -2.36
CA ILE A 96 6.77 13.25 -2.43
C ILE A 96 5.70 13.12 -3.50
N LYS A 97 6.00 12.32 -4.54
CA LYS A 97 4.98 11.64 -5.32
C LYS A 97 4.65 10.35 -4.61
N ALA A 98 3.60 10.39 -3.79
CA ALA A 98 3.21 9.22 -3.02
C ALA A 98 2.48 8.27 -3.97
N SER A 99 3.19 7.24 -4.42
CA SER A 99 2.59 6.20 -5.25
C SER A 99 1.90 5.21 -4.32
N VAL A 100 0.59 5.02 -4.52
CA VAL A 100 -0.16 3.93 -3.89
C VAL A 100 0.26 2.66 -4.63
N ILE A 101 1.16 1.88 -4.04
CA ILE A 101 1.58 0.60 -4.62
C ILE A 101 0.92 -0.56 -3.87
N TRP A 102 0.52 -1.54 -4.68
CA TRP A 102 -0.40 -2.63 -4.44
C TRP A 102 0.30 -3.93 -4.02
N SER A 103 -0.42 -4.67 -3.17
CA SER A 103 -0.31 -6.10 -2.84
C SER A 103 0.93 -6.57 -2.08
N PHE A 104 0.68 -7.05 -0.86
CA PHE A 104 1.37 -8.21 -0.32
C PHE A 104 0.27 -9.10 0.25
N ARG A 105 0.06 -10.29 -0.33
CA ARG A 105 -0.67 -11.31 0.40
C ARG A 105 0.21 -11.70 1.58
N TRP A 106 -0.16 -11.27 2.76
CA TRP A 106 0.59 -11.54 3.99
C TRP A 106 0.63 -13.05 4.25
N ILE A 107 1.71 -13.71 3.82
CA ILE A 107 2.04 -15.06 4.26
C ILE A 107 3.06 -14.90 5.39
N HIS A 108 2.68 -15.31 6.59
CA HIS A 108 3.63 -15.65 7.63
C HIS A 108 4.66 -16.66 7.08
N ARG A 109 5.81 -16.20 6.57
CA ARG A 109 7.13 -16.85 6.57
C ARG A 109 8.10 -16.12 5.62
N GLU A 110 9.28 -15.84 6.17
CA GLU A 110 10.62 -15.81 5.55
C GLU A 110 10.73 -15.28 4.10
N SER A 111 11.34 -14.10 3.98
CA SER A 111 12.00 -13.51 2.79
C SER A 111 11.52 -14.01 1.42
N MET A 112 10.76 -13.19 0.68
CA MET A 112 10.40 -13.57 -0.69
C MET A 112 10.44 -12.40 -1.66
N SER A 113 11.11 -12.70 -2.77
CA SER A 113 11.06 -12.06 -4.07
C SER A 113 9.91 -12.69 -4.87
N ASP A 114 8.76 -12.05 -4.90
CA ASP A 114 7.74 -12.39 -5.87
C ASP A 114 7.72 -11.27 -6.91
N ARG A 115 8.05 -11.64 -8.15
CA ARG A 115 7.95 -10.79 -9.35
C ARG A 115 6.50 -10.84 -9.85
N TRP A 116 5.96 -9.69 -10.22
CA TRP A 116 4.60 -9.47 -10.70
C TRP A 116 4.55 -8.38 -11.77
#